data_AF-A0A0D0DYD8-F1
#
_entry.id   AF-A0A0D0DYD8-F1
#
_cell.length_a   1.000
_cell.length_b   1.000
_cell.length_c   1.000
_cell.angle_alpha   90.00
_cell.angle_beta   90.00
_cell.angle_gamma   90.00
#
_symmetry.space_group_name_H-M   'P 1'
#
loop_
_entity.id
_entity.type
_entity.pdbx_description
1 polymer ?
#
loop_
_entity_poly.entity_id
_entity_poly.type
_entity_poly.pdbx_seq_one_letter_code
_entity_poly.pdbx_strand_id
1 'polypeptide(L)'
;MSSNRISVLLNWCTDNGIRIDPRIQVIESSDIDHHSDDSDRATDNASSKCGLAVYSCEELTDCPCTLVYIPKTAVLSVKSCSPSQGISSIPHGHGAPLSLSLALYCELLRGPKSRWFGYLQSLPREIVDIAMFWGADDVINTGPCTCPSRGCSNIDRDIVRGDTYHTPDAQCSACAQLHDGQNAKAWLEVTEAYREQVGLVVSYSPFHPLLSSASHWHVLGFFHFIF
;
A
#
# COMPACT_ATOMS: atom_id res chain seq x y z
N MET A 1 -2.58 -12.13 23.48
CA MET A 1 -3.22 -10.86 23.89
C MET A 1 -3.66 -10.16 22.62
N SER A 2 -4.96 -9.95 22.40
CA SER A 2 -5.45 -9.33 21.17
C SER A 2 -4.94 -7.89 21.07
N SER A 3 -4.24 -7.58 19.98
CA SER A 3 -3.79 -6.23 19.66
C SER A 3 -4.95 -5.22 19.72
N ASN A 4 -4.68 -4.01 20.21
CA ASN A 4 -5.68 -2.94 20.30
C ASN A 4 -6.36 -2.72 18.94
N ARG A 5 -5.62 -2.86 17.83
CA ARG A 5 -6.11 -2.73 16.45
C ARG A 5 -7.19 -3.77 16.11
N ILE A 6 -6.98 -5.03 16.46
CA ILE A 6 -7.95 -6.11 16.20
C ILE A 6 -9.22 -5.88 17.01
N SER A 7 -9.09 -5.53 18.29
CA SER A 7 -10.26 -5.27 19.13
C SER A 7 -11.09 -4.10 18.60
N VAL A 8 -10.45 -3.04 18.11
CA VAL A 8 -11.12 -1.89 17.47
C VAL A 8 -11.83 -2.32 16.18
N LEU A 9 -11.20 -3.14 15.34
CA LEU A 9 -11.81 -3.66 14.12
C LEU A 9 -13.03 -4.54 14.42
N LEU A 10 -12.91 -5.51 15.33
CA LEU A 10 -13.99 -6.45 15.65
C LEU A 10 -15.19 -5.75 16.31
N ASN A 11 -14.94 -4.76 17.18
CA ASN A 11 -15.99 -3.93 17.73
C ASN A 11 -16.70 -3.14 16.63
N TRP A 12 -15.93 -2.49 15.74
CA TRP A 12 -16.48 -1.76 14.61
C TRP A 12 -17.31 -2.65 13.66
N CYS A 13 -16.85 -3.89 13.41
CA CYS A 13 -17.60 -4.88 12.62
C CYS A 13 -18.97 -5.16 13.25
N THR A 14 -18.99 -5.41 14.57
CA THR A 14 -20.23 -5.67 15.31
C THR A 14 -21.19 -4.48 15.22
N ASP A 15 -20.68 -3.27 15.45
CA ASP A 15 -21.47 -2.03 15.41
C ASP A 15 -22.06 -1.74 14.02
N ASN A 16 -21.40 -2.19 12.94
CA ASN A 16 -21.85 -2.00 11.56
C ASN A 16 -22.63 -3.19 11.00
N GLY A 17 -22.99 -4.17 11.83
CA GLY A 17 -23.77 -5.34 11.44
C GLY A 17 -23.02 -6.36 10.57
N ILE A 18 -21.68 -6.30 10.59
CA ILE A 18 -20.83 -7.34 9.99
C ILE A 18 -20.86 -8.56 10.92
N ARG A 19 -21.22 -9.71 10.39
CA ARG A 19 -21.27 -10.97 11.15
C ARG A 19 -20.12 -11.85 10.69
N ILE A 20 -19.23 -12.19 11.61
CA ILE A 20 -18.09 -13.07 11.40
C ILE A 20 -18.43 -14.42 12.04
N ASP A 21 -18.25 -15.50 11.28
CA ASP A 21 -18.47 -16.87 11.77
C ASP A 21 -17.43 -17.20 12.86
N PRO A 22 -17.85 -17.79 14.00
CA PRO A 22 -16.93 -18.11 15.10
C PRO A 22 -15.84 -19.14 14.74
N ARG A 23 -16.00 -19.85 13.61
CA ARG A 23 -15.02 -20.81 13.11
C ARG A 23 -13.80 -20.15 12.46
N ILE A 24 -13.82 -18.84 12.25
CA ILE A 24 -12.67 -18.09 11.75
C ILE A 24 -12.19 -17.06 12.77
N GLN A 25 -10.88 -16.85 12.82
CA GLN A 25 -10.24 -15.92 13.72
C GLN A 25 -9.37 -14.93 12.96
N VAL A 26 -9.48 -13.65 13.32
CA VAL A 26 -8.58 -12.59 12.83
C VAL A 26 -7.42 -12.45 13.81
N ILE A 27 -6.20 -12.59 13.30
CA ILE A 27 -4.95 -12.53 14.07
C ILE A 27 -4.02 -11.50 13.43
N GLU A 28 -3.19 -10.86 14.24
CA GLU A 28 -2.10 -10.00 13.77
C GLU A 28 -0.89 -10.92 13.66
N SER A 29 -0.49 -11.23 12.43
CA SER A 29 0.70 -12.04 12.18
C SER A 29 1.91 -11.11 12.20
N SER A 30 2.79 -11.30 13.18
CA SER A 30 4.15 -10.74 13.18
C SER A 30 5.13 -11.62 12.41
N ASP A 31 4.72 -12.84 12.08
CA ASP A 31 5.60 -13.93 11.69
C ASP A 31 5.13 -14.46 10.34
N ILE A 32 5.69 -13.92 9.26
CA ILE A 32 5.98 -14.78 8.12
C ILE A 32 7.31 -15.41 8.46
N ASP A 33 7.28 -16.59 9.08
CA ASP A 33 8.43 -17.47 9.24
C ASP A 33 9.03 -17.70 7.85
N HIS A 34 10.05 -16.90 7.51
CA HIS A 34 11.07 -17.40 6.64
C HIS A 34 11.74 -18.54 7.39
N HIS A 35 11.28 -19.76 7.13
CA HIS A 35 12.09 -20.97 7.24
C HIS A 35 13.29 -20.83 6.28
N SER A 36 14.19 -19.89 6.57
CA SER A 36 15.57 -19.93 6.10
C SER A 36 16.33 -20.65 7.18
N ASP A 37 16.46 -21.94 6.97
CA ASP A 37 17.33 -22.86 7.69
C ASP A 37 18.78 -22.50 7.39
N ASP A 38 19.24 -21.33 7.88
CA ASP A 38 20.66 -20.99 7.91
C ASP A 38 20.92 -20.05 9.09
N SER A 39 21.39 -20.66 10.17
CA SER A 39 21.87 -20.02 11.39
C SER A 39 23.09 -19.14 11.13
N ASP A 40 23.24 -18.14 11.99
CA ASP A 40 24.44 -17.35 12.26
C ASP A 40 24.65 -16.09 11.40
N ARG A 41 23.94 -15.01 11.76
CA ARG A 41 24.58 -13.77 12.24
C ARG A 41 23.56 -12.78 12.81
N ALA A 42 23.86 -12.32 14.02
CA ALA A 42 23.11 -11.30 14.75
C ALA A 42 23.21 -9.90 14.11
N THR A 43 22.29 -9.02 14.52
CA THR A 43 22.22 -7.54 14.33
C THR A 43 21.92 -7.09 12.90
N ASP A 44 20.83 -6.39 12.54
CA ASP A 44 19.92 -5.49 13.26
C ASP A 44 18.57 -5.35 12.52
N ASN A 45 17.48 -5.14 13.28
CA ASN A 45 16.18 -4.59 12.85
C ASN A 45 15.55 -5.18 11.57
N ALA A 46 15.28 -6.48 11.56
CA ALA A 46 14.26 -7.02 10.66
C ALA A 46 12.90 -6.43 11.08
N SER A 47 12.38 -5.48 10.31
CA SER A 47 11.02 -4.96 10.46
C SER A 47 10.05 -6.12 10.29
N SER A 48 9.62 -6.72 11.41
CA SER A 48 8.57 -7.75 11.42
C SER A 48 7.36 -7.21 10.68
N LYS A 49 7.12 -7.70 9.45
CA LYS A 49 5.98 -7.29 8.62
C LYS A 49 4.70 -7.62 9.39
N CYS A 50 4.05 -6.61 9.95
CA CYS A 50 2.91 -6.78 10.84
C CYS A 50 1.61 -6.72 10.02
N GLY A 51 1.07 -7.89 9.66
CA GLY A 51 -0.13 -8.03 8.83
C GLY A 51 -1.35 -8.56 9.61
N LEU A 52 -2.56 -8.29 9.10
CA LEU A 52 -3.76 -8.99 9.57
C LEU A 52 -4.00 -10.23 8.71
N ALA A 53 -4.20 -11.37 9.36
CA ALA A 53 -4.49 -12.64 8.72
C ALA A 53 -5.76 -13.25 9.31
N VAL A 54 -6.44 -14.07 8.50
CA VAL A 54 -7.64 -14.81 8.91
C VAL A 54 -7.32 -16.29 8.87
N TYR A 55 -7.53 -16.96 10.00
CA TYR A 55 -7.29 -18.40 10.16
C TYR A 55 -8.59 -19.12 10.41
N SER A 56 -8.69 -20.37 9.96
CA SER A 56 -9.72 -21.29 10.41
C SER A 56 -9.34 -21.84 11.78
N CYS A 57 -10.32 -21.88 12.69
CA CYS A 57 -10.21 -22.57 13.97
C CYS A 57 -10.42 -24.09 13.82
N GLU A 58 -11.00 -24.52 12.69
CA GLU A 58 -11.33 -25.92 12.40
C GLU A 58 -10.49 -26.45 11.24
N GLU A 59 -10.14 -27.74 11.30
CA GLU A 59 -9.35 -28.41 10.27
C GLU A 59 -10.12 -28.56 8.95
N LEU A 60 -11.44 -28.75 9.03
CA LEU A 60 -12.32 -28.95 7.89
C LEU A 60 -13.60 -28.14 8.07
N THR A 61 -13.91 -27.30 7.09
CA THR A 61 -15.16 -26.54 7.05
C THR A 61 -16.08 -27.11 5.97
N ASP A 62 -17.31 -27.47 6.33
CA ASP A 62 -18.30 -27.97 5.37
C ASP A 62 -18.62 -26.93 4.28
N CYS A 63 -18.72 -27.39 3.03
CA CYS A 63 -19.07 -26.57 1.88
C CYS A 63 -20.47 -26.95 1.34
N PRO A 64 -21.37 -25.98 1.08
CA PRO A 64 -21.22 -24.53 1.21
C PRO A 64 -21.60 -24.01 2.61
N CYS A 65 -20.78 -23.10 3.16
CA CYS A 65 -21.14 -22.33 4.35
C CYS A 65 -20.77 -20.84 4.21
N THR A 66 -21.45 -19.97 4.96
CA THR A 66 -21.18 -18.53 4.97
C THR A 66 -20.29 -18.18 6.15
N LEU A 67 -19.05 -17.76 5.87
CA LEU A 67 -18.07 -17.38 6.90
C LEU A 67 -18.19 -15.92 7.35
N VAL A 68 -18.63 -15.03 6.46
CA VAL A 68 -18.79 -13.61 6.79
C VAL A 68 -20.00 -13.06 6.04
N TYR A 69 -20.79 -12.24 6.73
CA TYR A 69 -21.82 -11.40 6.15
C TYR A 69 -21.44 -9.94 6.30
N ILE A 70 -21.33 -9.22 5.18
CA ILE A 70 -21.00 -7.78 5.14
C ILE A 70 -22.18 -7.01 4.54
N PRO A 71 -22.90 -6.18 5.32
CA PRO A 71 -23.96 -5.37 4.77
C PRO A 71 -23.37 -4.28 3.85
N LYS A 72 -24.08 -3.96 2.77
CA LYS A 72 -23.65 -2.92 1.81
C LYS A 72 -23.42 -1.56 2.48
N THR A 73 -24.12 -1.29 3.57
CA THR A 73 -23.95 -0.06 4.36
C THR A 73 -22.54 0.04 4.95
N ALA A 74 -21.91 -1.06 5.34
CA ALA A 74 -20.56 -1.09 5.93
C ALA A 74 -19.44 -0.90 4.91
N VAL A 75 -19.72 -1.07 3.61
CA VAL A 75 -18.73 -0.92 2.55
C VAL A 75 -18.38 0.55 2.34
N LEU A 76 -17.09 0.87 2.41
CA LEU A 76 -16.58 2.18 2.00
C LEU A 76 -16.58 2.28 0.47
N SER A 77 -17.26 3.28 -0.05
CA SER A 77 -17.37 3.56 -1.48
C SER A 77 -17.52 5.06 -1.68
N VAL A 78 -17.34 5.52 -2.92
CA VAL A 78 -17.61 6.93 -3.30
C VAL A 78 -19.03 7.36 -2.91
N LYS A 79 -20.01 6.44 -2.99
CA LYS A 79 -21.41 6.72 -2.66
C LYS A 79 -21.69 6.73 -1.17
N SER A 80 -20.99 5.91 -0.40
CA SER A 80 -21.23 5.80 1.03
C SER A 80 -20.42 6.80 1.83
N CYS A 81 -19.25 7.27 1.34
CA CYS A 81 -18.35 8.16 2.06
C CYS A 81 -18.98 9.51 2.47
N SER A 82 -18.39 10.14 3.49
CA SER A 82 -18.84 11.43 4.05
C SER A 82 -18.85 12.57 3.01
N PRO A 83 -17.82 12.76 2.15
CA PRO A 83 -17.84 13.78 1.10
C PRO A 83 -18.49 13.32 -0.21
N SER A 84 -19.35 12.30 -0.20
CA SER A 84 -19.95 11.71 -1.41
C SER A 84 -20.62 12.71 -2.36
N GLN A 85 -21.14 13.83 -1.86
CA GLN A 85 -21.75 14.89 -2.68
C GLN A 85 -20.72 15.67 -3.53
N GLY A 86 -19.46 15.73 -3.10
CA GLY A 86 -18.39 16.46 -3.78
C GLY A 86 -17.54 15.61 -4.73
N ILE A 87 -17.74 14.29 -4.74
CA ILE A 87 -16.95 13.36 -5.55
C ILE A 87 -17.83 12.78 -6.66
N SER A 88 -17.42 12.97 -7.91
CA SER A 88 -18.10 12.35 -9.04
C SER A 88 -18.01 10.82 -8.94
N SER A 89 -19.16 10.15 -8.96
CA SER A 89 -19.24 8.69 -8.94
C SER A 89 -18.90 8.14 -10.33
N ILE A 90 -17.64 7.76 -10.53
CA ILE A 90 -17.18 7.11 -11.76
C ILE A 90 -17.21 5.58 -11.55
N PRO A 91 -18.13 4.83 -12.18
CA PRO A 91 -18.30 3.40 -11.90
C PRO A 91 -17.21 2.52 -12.51
N HIS A 92 -16.59 2.94 -13.62
CA HIS A 92 -15.63 2.13 -14.39
C HIS A 92 -14.53 3.00 -15.01
N GLY A 93 -13.42 2.36 -15.40
CA GLY A 93 -12.27 3.02 -16.02
C GLY A 93 -11.28 3.60 -15.01
N HIS A 94 -10.24 4.29 -15.50
CA HIS A 94 -9.15 4.82 -14.69
C HIS A 94 -9.57 5.84 -13.61
N GLY A 95 -10.71 6.52 -13.81
CA GLY A 95 -11.24 7.47 -12.82
C GLY A 95 -11.91 6.81 -11.61
N ALA A 96 -12.36 5.56 -11.72
CA ALA A 96 -12.99 4.83 -10.62
C ALA A 96 -12.05 4.63 -9.43
N PRO A 97 -10.81 4.08 -9.59
CA PRO A 97 -9.88 3.96 -8.47
C PRO A 97 -9.48 5.33 -7.91
N LEU A 98 -9.26 6.35 -8.74
CA LEU A 98 -8.92 7.70 -8.27
C LEU A 98 -10.03 8.30 -7.38
N SER A 99 -11.30 8.14 -7.79
CA SER A 99 -12.44 8.61 -6.99
C SER A 99 -12.56 7.87 -5.65
N LEU A 100 -12.26 6.57 -5.62
CA LEU A 100 -12.26 5.77 -4.39
C LEU A 100 -11.08 6.13 -3.49
N SER A 101 -9.88 6.33 -4.04
CA SER A 101 -8.69 6.78 -3.31
C SER A 101 -8.93 8.14 -2.67
N LEU A 102 -9.57 9.08 -3.37
CA LEU A 102 -9.96 10.37 -2.81
C LEU A 102 -10.97 10.20 -1.66
N ALA A 103 -12.00 9.37 -1.85
CA ALA A 103 -12.97 9.07 -0.80
C ALA A 103 -12.30 8.48 0.45
N LEU A 104 -11.40 7.52 0.28
CA LEU A 104 -10.60 6.92 1.35
C LEU A 104 -9.74 7.96 2.07
N TYR A 105 -9.03 8.81 1.32
CA TYR A 105 -8.19 9.87 1.86
C TYR A 105 -8.99 10.87 2.70
N CYS A 106 -10.16 11.30 2.23
CA CYS A 106 -11.03 12.17 3.01
C CYS A 106 -11.51 11.51 4.32
N GLU A 107 -11.81 10.20 4.31
CA GLU A 107 -12.17 9.49 5.53
C GLU A 107 -10.99 9.35 6.51
N LEU A 108 -9.77 9.14 6.00
CA LEU A 108 -8.56 9.13 6.81
C LEU A 108 -8.34 10.49 7.52
N LEU A 109 -8.49 11.60 6.79
CA LEU A 109 -8.37 12.96 7.35
C LEU A 109 -9.41 13.26 8.45
N ARG A 110 -10.59 12.63 8.40
CA ARG A 110 -11.62 12.78 9.44
C ARG A 110 -11.26 12.05 10.73
N GLY A 111 -10.35 11.06 10.66
CA GLY A 111 -9.90 10.30 11.81
C GLY A 111 -11.07 9.70 12.61
N PRO A 112 -11.15 9.89 13.94
CA PRO A 112 -12.21 9.32 14.77
C PRO A 112 -13.64 9.75 14.41
N LYS A 113 -13.81 10.83 13.64
CA LYS A 113 -15.12 11.29 13.15
C LYS A 113 -15.59 10.54 11.90
N SER A 114 -14.75 9.68 11.33
CA SER A 114 -15.12 8.80 10.23
C SER A 114 -15.93 7.63 10.78
N ARG A 115 -17.04 7.31 10.10
CA ARG A 115 -17.79 6.09 10.41
C ARG A 115 -17.04 4.81 10.05
N TRP A 116 -15.96 4.89 9.26
CA TRP A 116 -15.07 3.76 8.96
C TRP A 116 -13.82 3.75 9.81
N PHE A 117 -13.70 4.61 10.84
CA PHE A 117 -12.46 4.74 11.59
C PHE A 117 -11.90 3.41 12.09
N GLY A 118 -12.75 2.51 12.62
CA GLY A 118 -12.30 1.20 13.08
C GLY A 118 -11.72 0.31 11.99
N TYR A 119 -12.31 0.34 10.78
CA TYR A 119 -11.76 -0.31 9.59
C TYR A 119 -10.46 0.36 9.11
N LEU A 120 -10.41 1.69 9.08
CA LEU A 120 -9.21 2.41 8.62
C LEU A 120 -7.99 2.17 9.53
N GLN A 121 -8.21 1.94 10.83
CA GLN A 121 -7.13 1.57 11.77
C GLN A 121 -6.54 0.17 11.49
N SER A 122 -7.28 -0.69 10.79
CA SER A 122 -6.83 -2.03 10.44
C SER A 122 -5.98 -2.06 9.16
N LEU A 123 -5.92 -0.96 8.39
CA LEU A 123 -5.10 -0.88 7.19
C LEU A 123 -3.60 -0.99 7.53
N PRO A 124 -2.77 -1.50 6.60
CA PRO A 124 -1.32 -1.46 6.73
C PRO A 124 -0.84 -0.03 6.97
N ARG A 125 0.02 0.15 7.97
CA ARG A 125 0.67 1.44 8.25
C ARG A 125 2.07 1.52 7.62
N GLU A 126 2.64 0.36 7.37
CA GLU A 126 3.90 0.18 6.66
C GLU A 126 3.64 0.18 5.15
N ILE A 127 4.69 0.45 4.38
CA ILE A 127 4.63 0.43 2.93
C ILE A 127 4.33 -1.01 2.49
N VAL A 128 3.28 -1.16 1.70
CA VAL A 128 2.86 -2.46 1.16
C VAL A 128 3.82 -2.88 0.07
N ASP A 129 4.07 -4.18 0.00
CA ASP A 129 4.96 -4.85 -0.96
C ASP A 129 4.39 -4.80 -2.39
N ILE A 130 4.33 -3.61 -2.97
CA ILE A 130 3.85 -3.33 -4.33
C ILE A 130 5.07 -3.09 -5.21
N ALA A 131 5.12 -3.70 -6.40
CA ALA A 131 6.28 -3.64 -7.29
C ALA A 131 6.73 -2.20 -7.62
N MET A 132 5.79 -1.26 -7.71
CA MET A 132 6.07 0.17 -7.91
C MET A 132 6.96 0.79 -6.81
N PHE A 133 6.97 0.18 -5.63
CA PHE A 133 7.70 0.63 -4.45
C PHE A 133 8.98 -0.15 -4.18
N TRP A 134 9.28 -1.18 -4.97
CA TRP A 134 10.52 -1.92 -4.83
C TRP A 134 11.72 -1.05 -5.23
N GLY A 135 12.67 -0.89 -4.32
CA GLY A 135 13.88 -0.09 -4.53
C GLY A 135 13.74 1.42 -4.29
N ALA A 136 12.61 1.88 -3.73
CA ALA A 136 12.54 3.24 -3.19
C ALA A 136 13.39 3.35 -1.92
N ASP A 137 14.08 4.47 -1.73
CA ASP A 137 14.99 4.71 -0.59
C ASP A 137 14.27 4.63 0.77
N ASP A 138 12.94 4.83 0.80
CA ASP A 138 12.12 4.70 2.00
C ASP A 138 11.58 3.27 2.21
N VAL A 139 11.73 2.39 1.22
CA VAL A 139 11.28 0.98 1.21
C VAL A 139 12.50 0.10 1.40
N ILE A 140 13.28 0.37 2.45
CA ILE A 140 14.41 -0.46 2.86
C ILE A 140 13.85 -1.69 3.59
N ASN A 141 13.08 -2.50 2.88
CA ASN A 141 12.80 -3.89 3.27
C ASN A 141 13.68 -4.88 2.48
N THR A 142 14.42 -4.40 1.49
CA THR A 142 15.61 -5.09 1.00
C THR A 142 16.77 -4.66 1.90
N GLY A 143 17.03 -5.41 2.98
CA GLY A 143 18.33 -5.31 3.64
C GLY A 143 19.45 -5.41 2.59
N PRO A 144 20.61 -4.76 2.78
CA PRO A 144 21.69 -4.80 1.80
C PRO A 144 21.97 -6.25 1.44
N CYS A 145 21.66 -6.63 0.21
CA CYS A 145 21.86 -7.99 -0.23
C CYS A 145 23.36 -8.30 -0.19
N THR A 146 23.75 -9.29 0.60
CA THR A 146 25.14 -9.76 0.72
C THR A 146 25.53 -10.72 -0.40
N CYS A 147 24.80 -10.72 -1.52
CA CYS A 147 25.12 -11.58 -2.65
C CYS A 147 26.56 -11.28 -3.12
N PRO A 148 27.37 -12.31 -3.45
CA PRO A 148 28.77 -12.14 -3.87
C PRO A 148 28.93 -11.29 -5.13
N SER A 149 27.82 -11.10 -5.86
CA SER A 149 27.69 -10.27 -7.04
C SER A 149 27.95 -8.80 -6.65
N ARG A 150 29.15 -8.33 -6.99
CA ARG A 150 29.82 -7.06 -6.65
C ARG A 150 29.08 -5.74 -6.95
N GLY A 151 27.76 -5.72 -7.17
CA GLY A 151 27.06 -4.55 -7.70
C GLY A 151 25.69 -4.22 -7.11
N CYS A 152 25.22 -4.92 -6.07
CA CYS A 152 23.84 -4.72 -5.58
C CYS A 152 23.72 -3.84 -4.33
N SER A 153 24.84 -3.38 -3.75
CA SER A 153 24.84 -2.34 -2.72
C SER A 153 25.53 -1.09 -3.27
N ASN A 154 24.75 -0.01 -3.38
CA ASN A 154 25.11 1.31 -3.90
C ASN A 154 25.11 1.42 -5.43
N ILE A 155 23.94 1.73 -5.99
CA ILE A 155 23.91 2.60 -7.17
C ILE A 155 24.19 4.01 -6.64
N ASP A 156 25.46 4.28 -6.38
CA ASP A 156 25.93 5.65 -6.42
C ASP A 156 25.80 6.12 -7.88
N ARG A 157 25.41 7.37 -8.04
CA ARG A 157 25.07 7.99 -9.32
C ARG A 157 26.31 8.12 -10.19
N ASP A 158 26.68 7.08 -10.91
CA ASP A 158 27.60 7.20 -12.04
C ASP A 158 27.08 6.43 -13.25
N ILE A 159 26.20 7.11 -13.99
CA ILE A 159 26.05 6.91 -15.42
C ILE A 159 27.44 7.18 -16.02
N VAL A 160 28.19 6.16 -16.45
CA VAL A 160 29.05 6.16 -17.65
C VAL A 160 29.62 4.75 -17.87
N ARG A 161 29.41 4.25 -19.11
CA ARG A 161 30.04 3.11 -19.81
C ARG A 161 29.49 1.70 -19.55
N GLY A 162 28.69 1.25 -20.52
CA GLY A 162 29.17 0.26 -21.49
C GLY A 162 29.30 -1.19 -21.02
N ASP A 163 28.40 -2.03 -21.55
CA ASP A 163 28.57 -3.46 -21.79
C ASP A 163 28.77 -4.36 -20.57
N THR A 164 27.66 -4.84 -19.99
CA THR A 164 27.37 -6.29 -19.85
C THR A 164 25.97 -6.48 -19.25
N TYR A 165 25.08 -7.17 -19.97
CA TYR A 165 23.82 -7.66 -19.42
C TYR A 165 24.12 -8.82 -18.47
N HIS A 166 24.43 -8.52 -17.20
CA HIS A 166 24.46 -9.54 -16.17
C HIS A 166 23.02 -9.92 -15.84
N THR A 167 22.61 -11.11 -16.28
CA THR A 167 21.41 -11.77 -15.76
C THR A 167 21.60 -11.91 -14.24
N PRO A 168 20.73 -11.33 -13.40
CA PRO A 168 20.83 -11.50 -11.96
C PRO A 168 20.77 -13.00 -11.65
N ASP A 169 21.71 -13.49 -10.85
CA ASP A 169 21.63 -14.86 -10.31
C ASP A 169 20.27 -14.99 -9.62
N ALA A 170 19.41 -15.85 -10.17
CA ALA A 170 17.99 -16.00 -9.84
C ALA A 170 17.71 -16.52 -8.42
N GLN A 171 18.68 -16.46 -7.51
CA GLN A 171 18.65 -17.05 -6.18
C GLN A 171 18.51 -16.01 -5.06
N CYS A 172 18.67 -14.70 -5.34
CA CYS A 172 18.43 -13.66 -4.35
C CYS A 172 17.07 -12.98 -4.57
N SER A 173 16.13 -13.19 -3.65
CA SER A 173 14.79 -12.60 -3.68
C SER A 173 14.83 -11.06 -3.65
N ALA A 174 15.71 -10.46 -2.86
CA ALA A 174 15.86 -9.00 -2.78
C ALA A 174 16.35 -8.38 -4.10
N CYS A 175 17.32 -9.00 -4.78
CA CYS A 175 17.79 -8.54 -6.08
C CYS A 175 16.74 -8.70 -7.17
N ALA A 176 15.96 -9.79 -7.13
CA ALA A 176 14.84 -10.00 -8.04
C ALA A 176 13.75 -8.92 -7.85
N GLN A 177 13.37 -8.63 -6.61
CA GLN A 177 12.41 -7.56 -6.29
C GLN A 177 12.92 -6.19 -6.76
N LEU A 178 14.18 -5.85 -6.49
CA LEU A 178 14.76 -4.57 -6.94
C LEU A 178 14.71 -4.45 -8.47
N HIS A 179 15.11 -5.51 -9.19
CA HIS A 179 15.09 -5.55 -10.64
C HIS A 179 13.66 -5.44 -11.20
N ASP A 180 12.71 -6.16 -10.61
CA ASP A 180 11.30 -6.09 -11.00
C ASP A 180 10.69 -4.72 -10.71
N GLY A 181 11.11 -4.06 -9.63
CA GLY A 181 10.74 -2.68 -9.31
C GLY A 181 11.24 -1.68 -10.35
N GLN A 182 12.51 -1.82 -10.75
CA GLN A 182 13.10 -1.01 -11.82
C GLN A 182 12.38 -1.24 -13.15
N ASN A 183 12.04 -2.48 -13.48
CA ASN A 183 11.28 -2.81 -14.69
C ASN A 183 9.86 -2.24 -14.64
N ALA A 184 9.18 -2.33 -13.49
CA ALA A 184 7.86 -1.74 -13.30
C ALA A 184 7.90 -0.21 -13.49
N LYS A 185 8.91 0.46 -12.93
CA LYS A 185 9.13 1.90 -13.11
C LYS A 185 9.39 2.27 -14.57
N ALA A 186 10.31 1.57 -15.24
CA ALA A 186 10.61 1.79 -16.65
C ALA A 186 9.37 1.55 -17.54
N TRP A 187 8.57 0.53 -17.23
CA TRP A 187 7.32 0.26 -17.93
C TRP A 187 6.29 1.39 -17.74
N LEU A 188 6.18 1.96 -16.53
CA LEU A 188 5.31 3.11 -16.27
C LEU A 188 5.72 4.35 -17.05
N GLU A 189 7.03 4.62 -17.17
CA GLU A 189 7.56 5.76 -17.93
C GLU A 189 7.25 5.67 -19.43
N VAL A 190 7.15 4.45 -19.97
CA VAL A 190 6.90 4.20 -21.40
C VAL A 190 5.40 4.05 -21.70
N THR A 191 4.58 3.73 -20.70
CA THR A 191 3.13 3.56 -20.88
C THR A 191 2.37 4.89 -20.85
N GLU A 192 1.16 4.84 -21.41
CA GLU A 192 0.25 5.99 -21.56
C GLU A 192 -0.05 6.71 -20.23
N ALA A 193 0.12 6.05 -19.08
CA ALA A 193 -0.02 6.65 -17.75
C ALA A 193 0.91 7.87 -17.53
N TYR A 194 2.18 7.80 -17.93
CA TYR A 194 3.09 8.96 -17.84
C TYR A 194 2.70 10.07 -18.83
N ARG A 195 2.24 9.70 -20.03
CA ARG A 195 1.78 10.66 -21.05
C ARG A 195 0.48 11.36 -20.64
N GLU A 196 -0.43 10.65 -20.00
CA GLU A 196 -1.68 11.20 -19.44
C GLU A 196 -1.41 12.07 -18.22
N GLN A 197 -0.48 11.68 -17.33
CA GLN A 197 -0.08 12.52 -16.20
C GLN A 197 0.53 13.85 -16.67
N VAL A 198 1.41 13.82 -17.68
CA VAL A 198 1.96 15.04 -18.29
C VAL A 198 0.87 15.82 -19.04
N GLY A 199 -0.06 15.13 -19.73
CA GLY A 199 -1.21 15.75 -20.41
C GLY A 199 -2.19 16.44 -19.45
N LEU A 200 -2.43 15.87 -18.26
CA LEU A 200 -3.25 16.45 -17.20
C LEU A 200 -2.59 17.69 -16.58
N VAL A 201 -1.28 17.68 -16.38
CA VAL A 201 -0.53 18.87 -15.90
C VAL A 201 -0.58 20.01 -16.92
N VAL A 202 -0.51 19.70 -18.22
CA VAL A 202 -0.59 20.72 -19.30
C VAL A 202 -2.00 21.27 -19.47
N SER A 203 -3.05 20.47 -19.24
CA SER A 203 -4.44 20.91 -19.37
C SER A 203 -4.98 21.73 -18.19
N TYR A 204 -4.27 21.79 -17.06
CA TYR A 204 -4.58 22.69 -15.93
C TYR A 204 -3.96 24.09 -16.04
N SER A 205 -3.29 24.42 -17.14
CA SER A 205 -2.89 25.81 -17.44
C SER A 205 -3.70 26.37 -18.59
N PRO A 206 -4.87 26.97 -18.28
CA PRO A 206 -5.01 28.38 -18.62
C PRO A 206 -5.80 29.13 -17.54
N PHE A 207 -5.16 29.95 -16.73
CA PHE A 207 -5.67 31.27 -16.32
C PHE A 207 -4.57 32.01 -15.57
N HIS A 208 -4.03 33.04 -16.21
CA HIS A 208 -3.03 33.96 -15.68
C HIS A 208 -3.71 35.21 -15.09
N PRO A 209 -2.95 36.13 -14.47
CA PRO A 209 -2.95 36.46 -13.05
C PRO A 209 -3.93 37.60 -12.67
N LEU A 210 -4.25 37.71 -11.39
CA LEU A 210 -4.36 38.95 -10.59
C LEU A 210 -5.23 38.69 -9.35
N LEU A 211 -4.60 38.46 -8.20
CA LEU A 211 -4.88 39.24 -6.99
C LEU A 211 -3.83 38.92 -5.91
N SER A 212 -3.23 40.02 -5.47
CA SER A 212 -2.25 40.16 -4.41
C SER A 212 -2.83 39.78 -3.04
N SER A 213 -1.93 39.35 -2.15
CA SER A 213 -2.05 39.31 -0.68
C SER A 213 -2.75 38.09 -0.08
N ALA A 214 -1.97 37.12 0.39
CA ALA A 214 -1.69 36.94 1.83
C ALA A 214 -1.05 35.58 2.14
N SER A 215 -0.01 35.61 2.97
CA SER A 215 0.47 34.54 3.86
C SER A 215 0.91 33.19 3.25
N HIS A 216 2.22 33.10 3.02
CA HIS A 216 3.12 32.05 3.51
C HIS A 216 2.45 30.76 4.06
N TRP A 217 2.37 29.74 3.21
CA TRP A 217 2.38 28.34 3.66
C TRP A 217 3.46 27.61 2.87
N HIS A 218 4.50 27.19 3.58
CA HIS A 218 5.47 26.21 3.11
C HIS A 218 4.71 24.91 2.81
N VAL A 219 4.47 24.62 1.54
CA VAL A 219 4.04 23.30 1.06
C VAL A 219 5.18 22.78 0.21
N LEU A 220 6.23 22.31 0.88
CA LEU A 220 7.27 21.48 0.31
C LEU A 220 7.28 20.18 1.09
N GLY A 221 6.98 19.09 0.37
CA GLY A 221 7.17 17.72 0.83
C GLY A 221 5.94 17.09 1.46
N PHE A 222 5.05 16.50 0.66
CA PHE A 222 4.20 15.36 1.08
C PHE A 222 3.57 14.62 -0.12
N PHE A 223 4.20 14.67 -1.30
CA PHE A 223 3.79 13.86 -2.47
C PHE A 223 4.27 12.40 -2.41
N HIS A 224 4.81 11.94 -1.28
CA HIS A 224 5.40 10.60 -1.13
C HIS A 224 4.44 9.53 -0.58
N PHE A 225 3.17 9.86 -0.38
CA PHE A 225 2.16 8.91 0.07
C PHE A 225 0.92 9.06 -0.81
N ILE A 226 0.90 8.32 -1.90
CA ILE A 226 -0.26 7.76 -2.60
C ILE A 226 0.33 7.28 -3.92
N PHE A 227 0.59 5.97 -4.00
CA PHE A 227 0.22 5.10 -5.11
C PHE A 227 0.17 3.65 -4.61
#